data_AF-I3ICB5-F1
#
_entry.id   AF-I3ICB5-F1
#
_cell.length_a   1.000
_cell.length_b   1.000
_cell.length_c   1.000
_cell.angle_alpha   90.00
_cell.angle_beta   90.00
_cell.angle_gamma   90.00
#
_symmetry.space_group_name_H-M   'P 1'
#
loop_
_entity.id
_entity.type
_entity.pdbx_description
1 polymer ?
#
loop_
_entity_poly.entity_id
_entity_poly.type
_entity_poly.pdbx_seq_one_letter_code
_entity_poly.pdbx_strand_id
1 'polypeptide(L)'
;MTKEKGALTIAEGTPAYKTDADIIFNNGKDKKDFVLRTCYDDISVWKSKHGISISGFKDKSVSPQKWAAKIDKDYWVFGVDAQKPDDIFAAVKIGMRCYNVKASDLISDIYVKNLNVENEHQIGRDAIVNVNQKLYEGVCKAIVQAAKLLGVQGILNFHVFSNIKNPKIPMESLHKALKDGGAESVVTDETPHKFNVSSNDGRRVFENLISHFHLAKFRL
;
A
#
# COMPACT_ATOMS: atom_id res chain seq x y z
N MET A 1 -11.74 25.70 -7.79
CA MET A 1 -10.54 25.05 -7.20
C MET A 1 -10.52 23.61 -7.69
N THR A 2 -9.45 23.18 -8.34
CA THR A 2 -9.21 21.77 -8.63
C THR A 2 -9.10 21.03 -7.30
N LYS A 3 -9.92 20.00 -7.11
CA LYS A 3 -9.87 19.15 -5.90
C LYS A 3 -8.53 18.44 -5.88
N GLU A 4 -7.72 18.67 -4.85
CA GLU A 4 -6.44 17.98 -4.68
C GLU A 4 -6.66 16.47 -4.66
N LYS A 5 -5.82 15.73 -5.40
CA LYS A 5 -5.90 14.27 -5.53
C LYS A 5 -4.72 13.64 -4.81
N GLY A 6 -4.97 13.01 -3.68
CA GLY A 6 -3.97 12.21 -2.98
C GLY A 6 -4.11 10.71 -3.22
N ALA A 7 -3.20 9.97 -2.58
CA ALA A 7 -3.22 8.52 -2.51
C ALA A 7 -2.54 8.02 -1.23
N LEU A 8 -2.84 6.78 -0.87
CA LEU A 8 -2.18 6.01 0.16
C LEU A 8 -1.40 4.86 -0.48
N THR A 9 -0.14 4.68 -0.11
CA THR A 9 0.63 3.48 -0.46
C THR A 9 0.88 2.65 0.78
N ILE A 10 0.77 1.33 0.64
CA ILE A 10 0.91 0.38 1.75
C ILE A 10 2.14 -0.49 1.54
N ALA A 11 2.83 -0.79 2.64
CA ALA A 11 3.96 -1.71 2.69
C ALA A 11 5.14 -1.31 1.78
N GLU A 12 5.45 -0.01 1.77
CA GLU A 12 6.61 0.51 1.06
C GLU A 12 7.92 0.02 1.69
N GLY A 13 8.87 -0.37 0.84
CA GLY A 13 10.22 -0.76 1.26
C GLY A 13 11.16 0.44 1.32
N THR A 14 11.71 0.82 0.17
CA THR A 14 12.73 1.89 0.06
C THR A 14 12.28 3.03 -0.86
N PRO A 15 12.71 4.29 -0.65
CA PRO A 15 12.29 5.42 -1.47
C PRO A 15 12.71 5.28 -2.93
N ALA A 16 13.83 4.60 -3.20
CA ALA A 16 14.34 4.37 -4.56
C ALA A 16 13.41 3.52 -5.43
N TYR A 17 12.54 2.70 -4.83
CA TYR A 17 11.62 1.81 -5.53
C TYR A 17 10.16 1.99 -5.08
N LYS A 18 9.85 3.18 -4.54
CA LYS A 18 8.53 3.53 -4.00
C LYS A 18 7.41 3.32 -5.01
N THR A 19 6.22 2.99 -4.53
CA THR A 19 5.05 2.72 -5.36
C THR A 19 4.70 3.94 -6.21
N ASP A 20 4.56 3.72 -7.52
CA ASP A 20 4.14 4.77 -8.44
C ASP A 20 2.61 4.83 -8.43
N ALA A 21 2.08 5.89 -7.82
CA ALA A 21 0.64 6.12 -7.72
C ALA A 21 0.09 6.91 -8.93
N ASP A 22 0.97 7.40 -9.81
CA ASP A 22 0.59 8.19 -10.99
C ASP A 22 0.31 7.30 -12.21
N ILE A 23 0.81 6.05 -12.24
CA ILE A 23 0.59 5.11 -13.34
C ILE A 23 -0.56 4.16 -13.00
N ILE A 24 -1.72 4.39 -13.63
CA ILE A 24 -2.97 3.66 -13.35
C ILE A 24 -3.74 3.28 -14.62
N PHE A 25 -4.76 2.41 -14.44
CA PHE A 25 -5.93 2.32 -15.32
C PHE A 25 -6.30 3.73 -15.80
N ASN A 26 -6.29 3.97 -17.12
CA ASN A 26 -6.42 5.28 -17.79
C ASN A 26 -5.11 6.04 -18.08
N ASN A 27 -3.98 5.35 -18.18
CA ASN A 27 -2.71 5.85 -18.76
C ASN A 27 -2.14 7.10 -18.05
N GLY A 28 -2.26 7.14 -16.73
CA GLY A 28 -1.68 8.20 -15.88
C GLY A 28 -2.33 9.59 -16.02
N LYS A 29 -3.60 9.63 -16.44
CA LYS A 29 -4.39 10.87 -16.49
C LYS A 29 -4.73 11.42 -15.10
N ASP A 30 -4.80 10.58 -14.08
CA ASP A 30 -5.04 11.00 -12.69
C ASP A 30 -3.74 11.06 -11.89
N LYS A 31 -2.95 12.10 -12.14
CA LYS A 31 -1.78 12.40 -11.32
C LYS A 31 -2.17 12.73 -9.89
N LYS A 32 -1.37 12.27 -8.94
CA LYS A 32 -1.51 12.53 -7.52
C LYS A 32 -0.65 13.71 -7.12
N ASP A 33 -1.27 14.69 -6.47
CA ASP A 33 -0.59 15.88 -5.95
C ASP A 33 0.34 15.51 -4.79
N PHE A 34 -0.07 14.51 -3.99
CA PHE A 34 0.70 13.97 -2.87
C PHE A 34 0.39 12.49 -2.65
N VAL A 35 1.35 11.78 -2.03
CA VAL A 35 1.17 10.38 -1.65
C VAL A 35 1.57 10.22 -0.19
N LEU A 36 0.68 9.68 0.63
CA LEU A 36 1.03 9.20 1.96
C LEU A 36 1.60 7.79 1.83
N ARG A 37 2.79 7.58 2.39
CA ARG A 37 3.50 6.30 2.29
C ARG A 37 3.55 5.60 3.62
N THR A 38 3.21 4.33 3.67
CA THR A 38 3.31 3.54 4.90
C THR A 38 4.30 2.41 4.74
N CYS A 39 5.08 2.18 5.80
CA CYS A 39 6.07 1.14 5.88
C CYS A 39 5.79 0.26 7.09
N TYR A 40 5.98 -1.05 6.94
CA TYR A 40 5.84 -2.00 8.03
C TYR A 40 6.96 -1.86 9.08
N ASP A 41 8.19 -1.64 8.62
CA ASP A 41 9.35 -1.49 9.50
C ASP A 41 9.21 -0.23 10.38
N ASP A 42 9.56 -0.35 11.65
CA ASP A 42 9.75 0.82 12.52
C ASP A 42 10.89 1.71 11.98
N ILE A 43 10.84 3.01 12.27
CA ILE A 43 11.78 3.99 11.70
C ILE A 43 13.26 3.63 11.94
N SER A 44 13.60 3.04 13.10
CA SER A 44 14.98 2.61 13.42
C SER A 44 15.42 1.42 12.58
N VAL A 45 14.56 0.42 12.44
CA VAL A 45 14.80 -0.78 11.61
C VAL A 45 14.96 -0.37 10.15
N TRP A 46 14.04 0.46 9.67
CA TRP A 46 14.03 0.98 8.30
C TRP A 46 15.32 1.74 7.95
N LYS A 47 15.74 2.66 8.83
CA LYS A 47 17.01 3.41 8.68
C LYS A 47 18.20 2.47 8.57
N SER A 48 18.27 1.48 9.45
CA SER A 48 19.37 0.52 9.50
C SER A 48 19.42 -0.34 8.23
N LYS A 49 18.25 -0.80 7.77
CA LYS A 49 18.09 -1.65 6.58
C LYS A 49 18.46 -0.96 5.27
N HIS A 50 18.16 0.33 5.15
CA HIS A 50 18.37 1.08 3.91
C HIS A 50 19.57 2.03 3.94
N GLY A 51 20.19 2.24 5.11
CA GLY A 51 21.34 3.16 5.24
C GLY A 51 20.97 4.62 4.99
N ILE A 52 19.70 5.00 5.15
CA ILE A 52 19.20 6.35 4.86
C ILE A 52 19.01 7.10 6.18
N SER A 53 19.67 8.24 6.32
CA SER A 53 19.47 9.14 7.46
C SER A 53 18.30 10.09 7.20
N ILE A 54 17.28 10.03 8.07
CA ILE A 54 16.11 10.92 8.04
C ILE A 54 15.81 11.46 9.44
N SER A 55 15.27 12.67 9.50
CA SER A 55 14.69 13.23 10.73
C SER A 55 13.20 12.94 10.76
N GLY A 56 12.81 12.06 11.69
CA GLY A 56 11.40 11.73 11.93
C GLY A 56 10.83 12.51 13.12
N PHE A 57 9.52 12.58 13.18
CA PHE A 57 8.76 13.04 14.34
C PHE A 57 7.75 11.98 14.74
N LYS A 58 7.38 11.96 16.02
CA LYS A 58 6.34 11.06 16.53
C LYS A 58 5.07 11.87 16.78
N ASP A 59 3.97 11.46 16.18
CA ASP A 59 2.70 12.11 16.41
C ASP A 59 2.04 11.59 17.69
N LYS A 60 1.91 12.47 18.69
CA LYS A 60 1.29 12.15 19.99
C LYS A 60 -0.24 12.32 20.00
N SER A 61 -0.80 12.94 18.96
CA SER A 61 -2.25 13.20 18.84
C SER A 61 -3.04 12.03 18.25
N VAL A 62 -2.36 10.97 17.82
CA VAL A 62 -2.96 9.75 17.28
C VAL A 62 -2.62 8.54 18.17
N SER A 63 -3.53 7.57 18.20
CA SER A 63 -3.33 6.29 18.86
C SER A 63 -3.69 5.17 17.87
N PRO A 64 -2.80 4.18 17.65
CA PRO A 64 -1.44 4.08 18.17
C PRO A 64 -0.52 5.19 17.64
N GLN A 65 0.46 5.59 18.45
CA GLN A 65 1.45 6.59 18.02
C GLN A 65 2.38 5.99 16.96
N LYS A 66 2.56 6.70 15.85
CA LYS A 66 3.49 6.30 14.79
C LYS A 66 4.57 7.35 14.57
N TRP A 67 5.71 6.88 14.07
CA TRP A 67 6.75 7.76 13.55
C TRP A 67 6.43 8.15 12.13
N ALA A 68 6.73 9.39 11.77
CA ALA A 68 6.64 9.87 10.41
C ALA A 68 7.85 10.73 10.04
N ALA A 69 8.18 10.78 8.76
CA ALA A 69 9.24 11.63 8.23
C ALA A 69 8.85 12.11 6.83
N LYS A 70 9.32 13.29 6.45
CA LYS A 70 9.26 13.74 5.06
C LYS A 70 10.48 13.20 4.32
N ILE A 71 10.24 12.48 3.22
CA ILE A 71 11.29 11.95 2.34
C ILE A 71 10.94 12.39 0.92
N ASP A 72 11.86 13.13 0.28
CA ASP A 72 11.59 13.89 -0.93
C ASP A 72 10.40 14.86 -0.75
N LYS A 73 9.33 14.65 -1.53
CA LYS A 73 8.07 15.38 -1.48
C LYS A 73 6.98 14.71 -0.62
N ASP A 74 7.17 13.44 -0.26
CA ASP A 74 6.13 12.61 0.36
C ASP A 74 6.37 12.42 1.87
N TYR A 75 5.29 12.28 2.63
CA TYR A 75 5.34 11.85 4.02
C TYR A 75 5.25 10.33 4.12
N TRP A 76 6.18 9.77 4.89
CA TRP A 76 6.27 8.35 5.21
C TRP A 76 5.88 8.15 6.67
N VAL A 77 5.04 7.14 6.94
CA VAL A 77 4.65 6.69 8.28
C VAL A 77 5.18 5.28 8.48
N PHE A 78 5.89 5.07 9.59
CA PHE A 78 6.62 3.84 9.90
C PHE A 78 5.89 3.00 10.94
N GLY A 79 6.21 1.71 10.98
CA GLY A 79 5.61 0.77 11.92
C GLY A 79 4.14 0.50 11.65
N VAL A 80 3.68 0.56 10.39
CA VAL A 80 2.27 0.40 10.01
C VAL A 80 2.01 -1.04 9.59
N ASP A 81 1.32 -1.80 10.44
CA ASP A 81 0.78 -3.11 10.09
C ASP A 81 -0.51 -2.95 9.28
N ALA A 82 -0.44 -3.24 7.99
CA ALA A 82 -1.57 -3.10 7.07
C ALA A 82 -2.76 -4.02 7.38
N GLN A 83 -2.59 -5.04 8.23
CA GLN A 83 -3.71 -5.88 8.69
C GLN A 83 -4.42 -5.31 9.93
N LYS A 84 -3.91 -4.20 10.49
CA LYS A 84 -4.50 -3.55 11.66
C LYS A 84 -5.19 -2.23 11.25
N PRO A 85 -6.52 -2.14 11.39
CA PRO A 85 -7.27 -0.92 11.05
C PRO A 85 -6.74 0.32 11.77
N ASP A 86 -6.39 0.20 13.05
CA ASP A 86 -5.93 1.32 13.87
C ASP A 86 -4.58 1.89 13.40
N ASP A 87 -3.71 1.05 12.85
CA ASP A 87 -2.43 1.47 12.28
C ASP A 87 -2.64 2.30 11.01
N ILE A 88 -3.53 1.85 10.11
CA ILE A 88 -3.91 2.59 8.91
C ILE A 88 -4.61 3.90 9.28
N PHE A 89 -5.54 3.85 10.24
CA PHE A 89 -6.22 5.03 10.77
C PHE A 89 -5.22 6.07 11.28
N ALA A 90 -4.28 5.67 12.12
CA ALA A 90 -3.25 6.56 12.67
C ALA A 90 -2.38 7.16 11.57
N ALA A 91 -1.95 6.35 10.60
CA ALA A 91 -1.18 6.83 9.45
C ALA A 91 -1.93 7.88 8.64
N VAL A 92 -3.20 7.64 8.31
CA VAL A 92 -4.02 8.60 7.56
C VAL A 92 -4.24 9.87 8.35
N LYS A 93 -4.49 9.80 9.67
CA LYS A 93 -4.61 10.99 10.53
C LYS A 93 -3.34 11.84 10.55
N ILE A 94 -2.16 11.21 10.58
CA ILE A 94 -0.87 11.91 10.43
C ILE A 94 -0.81 12.60 9.07
N GLY A 95 -1.12 11.88 7.99
CA GLY A 95 -1.12 12.42 6.63
C GLY A 95 -2.07 13.61 6.46
N MET A 96 -3.29 13.54 7.01
CA MET A 96 -4.27 14.62 6.98
C MET A 96 -3.69 15.91 7.54
N ARG A 97 -2.96 15.85 8.67
CA ARG A 97 -2.32 17.03 9.25
C ARG A 97 -1.12 17.50 8.42
N CYS A 98 -0.30 16.56 7.96
CA CYS A 98 0.92 16.87 7.20
C CYS A 98 0.66 17.55 5.85
N TYR A 99 -0.44 17.15 5.19
CA TYR A 99 -0.86 17.72 3.91
C TYR A 99 -1.99 18.75 4.04
N ASN A 100 -2.62 18.88 5.20
CA ASN A 100 -3.80 19.72 5.45
C ASN A 100 -5.01 19.34 4.57
N VAL A 101 -5.33 18.05 4.52
CA VAL A 101 -6.36 17.47 3.65
C VAL A 101 -7.33 16.55 4.41
N LYS A 102 -8.40 16.11 3.75
CA LYS A 102 -9.38 15.18 4.35
C LYS A 102 -8.90 13.74 4.21
N ALA A 103 -9.45 12.85 5.06
CA ALA A 103 -9.17 11.42 4.98
C ALA A 103 -9.50 10.83 3.59
N SER A 104 -10.61 11.27 2.99
CA SER A 104 -11.03 10.84 1.64
C SER A 104 -10.01 11.18 0.56
N ASP A 105 -9.24 12.25 0.73
CA ASP A 105 -8.24 12.64 -0.25
C ASP A 105 -7.00 11.73 -0.19
N LEU A 106 -6.84 10.94 0.88
CA LEU A 106 -5.73 10.02 1.09
C LEU A 106 -6.12 8.56 0.87
N ILE A 107 -7.18 8.08 1.53
CA ILE A 107 -7.50 6.65 1.57
C ILE A 107 -8.43 6.19 0.44
N SER A 108 -9.03 7.08 -0.36
CA SER A 108 -9.94 6.64 -1.44
C SER A 108 -9.22 5.86 -2.55
N ASP A 109 -7.95 6.15 -2.80
CA ASP A 109 -7.11 5.41 -3.73
C ASP A 109 -5.90 4.86 -2.96
N ILE A 110 -5.92 3.54 -2.73
CA ILE A 110 -4.89 2.80 -2.01
C ILE A 110 -4.08 1.98 -3.02
N TYR A 111 -2.76 1.96 -2.85
CA TYR A 111 -1.84 1.27 -3.74
C TYR A 111 -0.92 0.33 -2.98
N VAL A 112 -0.62 -0.83 -3.55
CA VAL A 112 0.37 -1.75 -3.00
C VAL A 112 1.18 -2.45 -4.08
N LYS A 113 2.51 -2.37 -3.94
CA LYS A 113 3.44 -3.21 -4.68
C LYS A 113 3.57 -4.55 -3.95
N ASN A 114 2.67 -5.47 -4.25
CA ASN A 114 2.75 -6.89 -3.90
C ASN A 114 2.94 -7.18 -2.38
N LEU A 115 1.85 -7.54 -1.69
CA LEU A 115 1.92 -8.01 -0.31
C LEU A 115 2.45 -9.45 -0.27
N ASN A 116 3.46 -9.69 0.56
CA ASN A 116 4.00 -11.01 0.82
C ASN A 116 4.21 -11.22 2.31
N VAL A 117 3.97 -12.43 2.77
CA VAL A 117 4.27 -12.85 4.13
C VAL A 117 5.78 -12.91 4.36
N GLU A 118 6.21 -12.56 5.56
CA GLU A 118 7.61 -12.72 5.94
C GLU A 118 8.01 -14.20 5.96
N ASN A 119 9.31 -14.49 5.79
CA ASN A 119 9.87 -15.85 5.85
C ASN A 119 9.28 -16.87 4.84
N GLU A 120 8.74 -16.40 3.71
CA GLU A 120 8.20 -17.24 2.63
C GLU A 120 9.14 -18.37 2.16
N HIS A 121 10.46 -18.19 2.29
CA HIS A 121 11.46 -19.18 1.89
C HIS A 121 11.46 -20.44 2.79
N GLN A 122 10.76 -20.40 3.91
CA GLN A 122 10.70 -21.48 4.90
C GLN A 122 9.42 -22.33 4.78
N ILE A 123 8.51 -21.98 3.87
CA ILE A 123 7.20 -22.64 3.73
C ILE A 123 6.97 -23.14 2.29
N GLY A 124 6.24 -24.25 2.16
CA GLY A 124 5.91 -24.83 0.87
C GLY A 124 5.03 -23.93 0.00
N ARG A 125 5.08 -24.11 -1.32
CA ARG A 125 4.40 -23.24 -2.29
C ARG A 125 2.90 -23.05 -2.03
N ASP A 126 2.17 -24.12 -1.75
CA ASP A 126 0.72 -24.05 -1.50
C ASP A 126 0.42 -23.31 -0.19
N ALA A 127 1.29 -23.46 0.82
CA ALA A 127 1.19 -22.69 2.05
C ALA A 127 1.43 -21.20 1.80
N ILE A 128 2.41 -20.83 0.95
CA ILE A 128 2.66 -19.42 0.58
C ILE A 128 1.41 -18.79 -0.04
N VAL A 129 0.76 -19.49 -0.97
CA VAL A 129 -0.47 -18.99 -1.62
C VAL A 129 -1.56 -18.76 -0.58
N ASN A 130 -1.80 -19.72 0.31
CA ASN A 130 -2.83 -19.62 1.35
C ASN A 130 -2.57 -18.49 2.35
N VAL A 131 -1.33 -18.32 2.82
CA VAL A 131 -1.02 -17.26 3.79
C VAL A 131 -1.06 -15.89 3.10
N ASN A 132 -0.61 -15.76 1.85
CA ASN A 132 -0.76 -14.52 1.10
C ASN A 132 -2.24 -14.20 0.82
N GLN A 133 -3.08 -15.19 0.51
CA GLN A 133 -4.52 -14.95 0.35
C GLN A 133 -5.13 -14.36 1.62
N LYS A 134 -4.81 -14.93 2.79
CA LYS A 134 -5.25 -14.38 4.08
C LYS A 134 -4.70 -12.97 4.35
N LEU A 135 -3.46 -12.71 3.96
CA LEU A 135 -2.84 -11.39 4.09
C LEU A 135 -3.61 -10.34 3.27
N TYR A 136 -3.89 -10.62 1.99
CA TYR A 136 -4.68 -9.72 1.15
C TYR A 136 -6.11 -9.51 1.69
N GLU A 137 -6.77 -10.59 2.11
CA GLU A 137 -8.10 -10.53 2.72
C GLU A 137 -8.09 -9.65 3.98
N GLY A 138 -7.12 -9.87 4.88
CA GLY A 138 -6.95 -9.10 6.11
C GLY A 138 -6.67 -7.63 5.86
N VAL A 139 -5.80 -7.31 4.91
CA VAL A 139 -5.53 -5.91 4.51
C VAL A 139 -6.76 -5.23 3.95
N CYS A 140 -7.56 -5.90 3.11
CA CYS A 140 -8.80 -5.32 2.58
C CYS A 140 -9.79 -4.97 3.70
N LYS A 141 -10.00 -5.91 4.64
CA LYS A 141 -10.86 -5.70 5.81
C LYS A 141 -10.36 -4.53 6.66
N ALA A 142 -9.05 -4.45 6.89
CA ALA A 142 -8.43 -3.39 7.66
C ALA A 142 -8.58 -2.02 6.99
N ILE A 143 -8.39 -1.92 5.67
CA ILE A 143 -8.59 -0.69 4.89
C ILE A 143 -10.05 -0.20 5.02
N VAL A 144 -11.02 -1.10 4.79
CA VAL A 144 -12.45 -0.76 4.88
C VAL A 144 -12.81 -0.28 6.29
N GLN A 145 -12.34 -0.99 7.33
CA GLN A 145 -12.59 -0.60 8.71
C GLN A 145 -11.93 0.75 9.06
N ALA A 146 -10.69 0.97 8.65
CA ALA A 146 -10.00 2.25 8.84
C ALA A 146 -10.75 3.40 8.16
N ALA A 147 -11.22 3.22 6.93
CA ALA A 147 -12.00 4.22 6.21
C ALA A 147 -13.32 4.56 6.93
N LYS A 148 -14.01 3.55 7.49
CA LYS A 148 -15.21 3.74 8.32
C LYS A 148 -14.90 4.54 9.59
N LEU A 149 -13.81 4.21 10.29
CA LEU A 149 -13.35 4.97 11.48
C LEU A 149 -13.00 6.43 11.14
N LEU A 150 -12.52 6.68 9.92
CA LEU A 150 -12.22 8.02 9.42
C LEU A 150 -13.46 8.78 8.91
N GLY A 151 -14.64 8.14 8.90
CA GLY A 151 -15.88 8.72 8.37
C GLY A 151 -15.89 8.91 6.85
N VAL A 152 -15.08 8.13 6.11
CA VAL A 152 -15.05 8.15 4.65
C VAL A 152 -16.27 7.40 4.10
N GLN A 153 -16.86 7.92 3.03
CA GLN A 153 -18.03 7.37 2.34
C GLN A 153 -17.73 7.20 0.85
N GLY A 154 -18.52 6.37 0.16
CA GLY A 154 -18.43 6.20 -1.29
C GLY A 154 -17.61 4.97 -1.68
N ILE A 155 -16.70 5.14 -2.64
CA ILE A 155 -15.91 4.04 -3.21
C ILE A 155 -14.46 4.14 -2.76
N LEU A 156 -13.89 3.02 -2.30
CA LEU A 156 -12.45 2.84 -2.19
C LEU A 156 -11.94 2.04 -3.39
N ASN A 157 -10.83 2.49 -3.96
CA ASN A 157 -10.09 1.80 -5.01
C ASN A 157 -8.81 1.23 -4.40
N PHE A 158 -8.67 -0.09 -4.40
CA PHE A 158 -7.44 -0.76 -3.99
C PHE A 158 -6.72 -1.32 -5.22
N HIS A 159 -5.58 -0.70 -5.50
CA HIS A 159 -4.72 -0.95 -6.63
C HIS A 159 -3.58 -1.90 -6.22
N VAL A 160 -3.58 -3.10 -6.79
CA VAL A 160 -2.57 -4.12 -6.50
C VAL A 160 -1.69 -4.30 -7.73
N PHE A 161 -0.41 -3.98 -7.59
CA PHE A 161 0.60 -4.38 -8.57
C PHE A 161 1.05 -5.80 -8.25
N SER A 162 0.65 -6.76 -9.07
CA SER A 162 1.17 -8.12 -9.06
C SER A 162 2.18 -8.30 -10.19
N ASN A 163 2.94 -9.38 -10.17
CA ASN A 163 3.96 -9.66 -11.19
C ASN A 163 3.81 -11.09 -11.66
N ILE A 164 3.83 -11.30 -12.98
CA ILE A 164 3.67 -12.63 -13.59
C ILE A 164 4.78 -13.61 -13.18
N LYS A 165 5.98 -13.10 -12.86
CA LYS A 165 7.11 -13.88 -12.33
C LYS A 165 7.08 -14.04 -10.82
N ASN A 166 6.03 -13.56 -10.14
CA ASN A 166 5.84 -13.77 -8.72
C ASN A 166 4.88 -14.96 -8.50
N PRO A 167 5.38 -16.20 -8.35
CA PRO A 167 4.55 -17.40 -8.22
C PRO A 167 3.80 -17.51 -6.87
N LYS A 168 3.81 -16.45 -6.07
CA LYS A 168 3.42 -16.45 -4.65
C LYS A 168 1.92 -16.33 -4.42
N ILE A 169 1.17 -15.79 -5.38
CA ILE A 169 -0.29 -15.84 -5.38
C ILE A 169 -0.79 -15.79 -6.85
N PRO A 170 -1.43 -16.85 -7.36
CA PRO A 170 -2.05 -16.82 -8.67
C PRO A 170 -3.14 -15.75 -8.76
N MET A 171 -3.41 -15.25 -9.96
CA MET A 171 -4.42 -14.20 -10.19
C MET A 171 -5.80 -14.59 -9.62
N GLU A 172 -6.24 -15.82 -9.84
CA GLU A 172 -7.54 -16.30 -9.32
C GLU A 172 -7.59 -16.27 -7.80
N SER A 173 -6.52 -16.73 -7.14
CA SER A 173 -6.39 -16.69 -5.67
C SER A 173 -6.35 -15.26 -5.14
N LEU A 174 -5.65 -14.35 -5.84
CA LEU A 174 -5.64 -12.92 -5.48
C LEU A 174 -7.02 -12.30 -5.63
N HIS A 175 -7.71 -12.53 -6.74
CA HIS A 175 -9.06 -12.03 -6.97
C HIS A 175 -10.04 -12.57 -5.93
N LYS A 176 -9.91 -13.85 -5.59
CA LYS A 176 -10.67 -14.45 -4.51
C LYS A 176 -10.38 -13.77 -3.17
N ALA A 177 -9.11 -13.56 -2.82
CA ALA A 177 -8.70 -12.85 -1.59
C ALA A 177 -9.36 -11.46 -1.47
N LEU A 178 -9.32 -10.69 -2.55
CA LEU A 178 -9.85 -9.33 -2.61
C LEU A 178 -11.38 -9.34 -2.44
N LYS A 179 -12.09 -10.29 -3.07
CA LYS A 179 -13.54 -10.48 -2.92
C LYS A 179 -13.92 -10.96 -1.52
N ASP A 180 -13.21 -11.95 -0.98
CA ASP A 180 -13.39 -12.43 0.41
C ASP A 180 -13.12 -11.29 1.42
N GLY A 181 -12.23 -10.35 1.07
CA GLY A 181 -11.95 -9.12 1.80
C GLY A 181 -13.03 -8.04 1.70
N GLY A 182 -14.08 -8.25 0.90
CA GLY A 182 -15.24 -7.36 0.76
C GLY A 182 -15.30 -6.52 -0.51
N ALA A 183 -14.47 -6.79 -1.53
CA ALA A 183 -14.53 -6.06 -2.79
C ALA A 183 -15.82 -6.39 -3.58
N GLU A 184 -16.53 -5.36 -4.07
CA GLU A 184 -17.69 -5.53 -4.95
C GLU A 184 -17.28 -6.00 -6.35
N SER A 185 -16.13 -5.53 -6.83
CA SER A 185 -15.59 -5.91 -8.12
C SER A 185 -14.07 -5.95 -8.08
N VAL A 186 -13.50 -6.84 -8.88
CA VAL A 186 -12.06 -6.96 -9.09
C VAL A 186 -11.82 -7.10 -10.59
N VAL A 187 -11.03 -6.20 -11.16
CA VAL A 187 -10.68 -6.20 -12.59
C VAL A 187 -9.17 -6.16 -12.76
N THR A 188 -8.68 -6.59 -13.92
CA THR A 188 -7.25 -6.54 -14.27
C THR A 188 -7.07 -5.64 -15.49
N ASP A 189 -6.02 -4.85 -15.49
CA ASP A 189 -5.67 -4.00 -16.63
C ASP A 189 -5.28 -4.89 -17.81
N GLU A 190 -5.82 -4.59 -18.97
CA GLU A 190 -5.52 -5.29 -20.22
C GLU A 190 -4.11 -4.96 -20.71
N THR A 191 -3.54 -3.84 -20.26
CA THR A 191 -2.21 -3.39 -20.65
C THR A 191 -1.13 -3.91 -19.69
N PRO A 192 -0.12 -4.65 -20.18
CA PRO A 192 1.03 -5.04 -19.38
C PRO A 192 1.98 -3.85 -19.19
N HIS A 193 2.32 -3.55 -17.93
CA HIS A 193 3.24 -2.46 -17.60
C HIS A 193 4.60 -3.00 -17.16
N LYS A 194 5.70 -2.32 -17.50
CA LYS A 194 7.06 -2.75 -17.14
C LYS A 194 7.68 -1.81 -16.11
N PHE A 195 8.12 -2.35 -14.98
CA PHE A 195 8.77 -1.56 -13.92
C PHE A 195 9.93 -2.29 -13.25
N ASN A 196 10.80 -1.51 -12.62
CA ASN A 196 11.81 -2.03 -11.70
C ASN A 196 11.20 -2.16 -10.30
N VAL A 197 11.40 -3.32 -9.66
CA VAL A 197 10.86 -3.61 -8.32
C VAL A 197 11.99 -4.09 -7.40
N SER A 198 12.03 -3.59 -6.17
CA SER A 198 12.94 -4.10 -5.13
C SER A 198 12.28 -5.20 -4.30
N SER A 199 13.07 -6.14 -3.80
CA SER A 199 12.63 -7.06 -2.75
C SER A 199 12.35 -6.32 -1.44
N ASN A 200 11.47 -6.90 -0.61
CA ASN A 200 11.11 -6.36 0.71
C ASN A 200 12.30 -6.25 1.65
N ASP A 201 13.36 -7.05 1.46
CA ASP A 201 14.62 -6.98 2.23
C ASP A 201 15.57 -5.86 1.74
N GLY A 202 15.24 -5.17 0.64
CA GLY A 202 16.06 -4.11 0.04
C GLY A 202 17.35 -4.59 -0.65
N ARG A 203 17.56 -5.92 -0.77
CA ARG A 203 18.83 -6.49 -1.27
C ARG A 203 18.81 -6.84 -2.76
N ARG A 204 17.65 -6.96 -3.37
CA ARG A 204 17.50 -7.40 -4.78
C ARG A 204 16.64 -6.41 -5.55
N VAL A 205 17.07 -6.13 -6.77
CA VAL A 205 16.32 -5.32 -7.73
C VAL A 205 16.01 -6.20 -8.92
N PHE A 206 14.76 -6.22 -9.32
CA PHE A 206 14.28 -6.96 -10.48
C PHE A 206 13.88 -5.95 -11.55
N GLU A 207 14.63 -5.93 -12.65
CA GLU A 207 14.42 -4.98 -13.75
C GLU A 207 13.32 -5.44 -14.71
N ASN A 208 12.61 -4.47 -15.30
CA ASN A 208 11.63 -4.68 -16.37
C ASN A 208 10.58 -5.77 -16.07
N LEU A 209 10.15 -5.88 -14.81
CA LEU A 209 9.11 -6.81 -14.43
C LEU A 209 7.79 -6.40 -15.08
N ILE A 210 7.16 -7.36 -15.75
CA ILE A 210 5.80 -7.21 -16.25
C ILE A 210 4.88 -7.30 -15.04
N SER A 211 4.32 -6.16 -14.66
CA SER A 211 3.34 -6.06 -13.61
C SER A 211 1.94 -6.09 -14.20
N HIS A 212 1.10 -6.97 -13.64
CA HIS A 212 -0.34 -6.89 -13.84
C HIS A 212 -0.91 -5.96 -12.79
N PHE A 213 -1.84 -5.12 -13.22
CA PHE A 213 -2.50 -4.18 -12.34
C PHE A 213 -3.91 -4.67 -12.06
N HIS A 214 -4.23 -4.88 -10.79
CA HIS A 214 -5.57 -5.26 -10.37
C HIS A 214 -6.21 -4.11 -9.62
N LEU A 215 -7.48 -3.86 -9.89
CA LEU A 215 -8.28 -2.88 -9.17
C LEU A 215 -9.44 -3.60 -8.49
N ALA A 216 -9.41 -3.59 -7.15
CA ALA A 216 -10.54 -3.98 -6.31
C ALA A 216 -11.31 -2.73 -5.86
N LYS A 217 -12.63 -2.72 -6.03
CA LYS A 217 -13.50 -1.63 -5.59
C LYS A 217 -14.34 -2.05 -4.40
N PHE A 218 -14.37 -1.20 -3.38
CA PHE A 218 -15.16 -1.40 -2.16
C PHE A 218 -16.16 -0.27 -2.02
N ARG A 219 -17.38 -0.58 -1.59
CA ARG A 219 -18.39 0.43 -1.22
C ARG A 219 -18.45 0.54 0.29
N LEU A 220 -18.37 1.77 0.78
CA LEU A 220 -18.40 2.11 2.21
C LEU A 220 -19.80 2.44 2.70
#